data_AF-A0A2V6SUX6-F1
#
_entry.id   AF-A0A2V6SUX6-F1
#
_cell.length_a   1.000
_cell.length_b   1.000
_cell.length_c   1.000
_cell.angle_alpha   90.00
_cell.angle_beta   90.00
_cell.angle_gamma   90.00
#
_symmetry.space_group_name_H-M   'P 1'
#
loop_
_entity.id
_entity.type
_entity.pdbx_description
1 polymer ?
#
loop_
_entity_poly.entity_id
_entity_poly.type
_entity_poly.pdbx_seq_one_letter_code
_entity_poly.pdbx_strand_id
1 'polypeptide(L)'
;MAAPASGSTAWRTFEVITRLEILKPAGVTRAWVPMPLLPDTDYHKNLDQGWTGNAATMRVYRDDKYGAGIFYAEWPATETAPVVEVTTRFSTRDRAVDLAGPGNSSPEDKAVLKKYLSSTKFIATDGIVRKTAREITKSAST
;
A
#
# COMPACT_ATOMS: atom_id res chain seq x y z
N MET A 1 -23.96 28.01 -5.51
CA MET A 1 -24.03 27.54 -4.11
C MET A 1 -23.78 26.04 -4.17
N ALA A 2 -22.55 25.61 -3.86
CA ALA A 2 -22.17 24.20 -3.93
C ALA A 2 -22.95 23.41 -2.87
N ALA A 3 -23.45 22.23 -3.23
CA ALA A 3 -24.04 21.31 -2.27
C ALA A 3 -22.98 20.95 -1.21
N PRO A 4 -23.34 20.88 0.09
CA PRO A 4 -22.41 20.37 1.08
C PRO A 4 -22.07 18.93 0.70
N ALA A 5 -20.77 18.58 0.68
CA ALA A 5 -20.36 17.18 0.61
C ALA A 5 -20.95 16.47 1.83
N SER A 6 -22.01 15.72 1.61
CA SER A 6 -22.81 15.10 2.67
C SER A 6 -21.96 14.12 3.49
N GLY A 7 -21.66 14.53 4.72
CA GLY A 7 -21.32 13.65 5.84
C GLY A 7 -19.89 13.11 5.84
N SER A 8 -19.18 13.31 6.97
CA SER A 8 -18.02 12.49 7.30
C SER A 8 -18.39 11.01 7.13
N THR A 9 -17.80 10.32 6.15
CA THR A 9 -18.09 8.91 5.95
C THR A 9 -17.75 8.14 7.23
N ALA A 10 -18.69 7.32 7.69
CA ALA A 10 -18.50 6.52 8.90
C ALA A 10 -17.22 5.67 8.77
N TRP A 11 -16.45 5.60 9.84
CA TRP A 11 -15.33 4.67 9.93
C TRP A 11 -15.86 3.24 9.85
N ARG A 12 -15.29 2.46 8.94
CA ARG A 12 -15.55 1.02 8.80
C ARG A 12 -14.31 0.27 9.25
N THR A 13 -14.51 -0.69 10.14
CA THR A 13 -13.44 -1.55 10.65
C THR A 13 -13.42 -2.85 9.88
N PHE A 14 -12.22 -3.26 9.49
CA PHE A 14 -11.95 -4.50 8.77
C PHE A 14 -10.98 -5.35 9.57
N GLU A 15 -11.17 -6.66 9.49
CA GLU A 15 -10.17 -7.65 9.84
C GLU A 15 -9.75 -8.36 8.55
N VAL A 16 -8.45 -8.44 8.32
CA VAL A 16 -7.86 -9.15 7.18
C VAL A 16 -6.94 -10.22 7.73
N ILE A 17 -7.25 -11.47 7.40
CA ILE A 17 -6.46 -12.65 7.73
C ILE A 17 -5.78 -13.12 6.45
N THR A 18 -4.45 -13.13 6.43
CA THR A 18 -3.65 -13.65 5.32
C THR A 18 -2.90 -14.88 5.79
N ARG A 19 -3.21 -16.02 5.19
CA ARG A 19 -2.56 -17.30 5.48
C ARG A 19 -1.69 -17.73 4.31
N LEU A 20 -0.45 -18.12 4.61
CA LEU A 20 0.50 -18.67 3.64
C LEU A 20 0.85 -20.09 4.05
N GLU A 21 0.72 -21.01 3.11
CA GLU A 21 1.19 -22.38 3.20
C GLU A 21 2.12 -22.65 2.01
N ILE A 22 3.41 -22.87 2.28
CA ILE A 22 4.42 -23.02 1.23
C ILE A 22 4.61 -24.51 0.95
N LEU A 23 4.00 -24.98 -0.14
CA LEU A 23 3.91 -26.42 -0.43
C LEU A 23 5.23 -27.07 -0.89
N LYS A 24 6.17 -26.28 -1.40
CA LYS A 24 7.45 -26.77 -1.95
C LYS A 24 8.60 -25.88 -1.48
N PRO A 25 8.92 -25.87 -0.17
CA PRO A 25 10.05 -25.11 0.33
C PRO A 25 11.37 -25.66 -0.21
N ALA A 26 12.33 -24.77 -0.44
CA ALA A 26 13.67 -25.14 -0.90
C ALA A 26 14.70 -24.26 -0.21
N GLY A 27 15.53 -24.88 0.64
CA GLY A 27 16.47 -24.14 1.47
C GLY A 27 15.75 -23.19 2.44
N VAL A 28 16.46 -22.13 2.84
CA VAL A 28 15.86 -21.07 3.68
C VAL A 28 14.70 -20.44 2.92
N THR A 29 13.50 -20.56 3.48
CA THR A 29 12.27 -20.06 2.86
C THR A 29 11.87 -18.75 3.53
N ARG A 30 11.43 -17.76 2.74
CA ARG A 30 11.04 -16.43 3.22
C ARG A 30 9.73 -15.98 2.60
N ALA A 31 8.92 -15.29 3.37
CA ALA A 31 7.69 -14.66 2.91
C ALA A 31 7.66 -13.18 3.31
N TRP A 32 7.14 -12.35 2.40
CA TRP A 32 6.89 -10.93 2.59
C TRP A 32 5.41 -10.67 2.35
N VAL A 33 4.68 -10.34 3.41
CA VAL A 33 3.23 -10.15 3.39
C VAL A 33 2.92 -8.66 3.53
N PRO A 34 2.21 -8.05 2.57
CA PRO A 34 1.82 -6.65 2.69
C PRO A 34 0.99 -6.41 3.96
N MET A 35 1.34 -5.36 4.69
CA MET A 35 0.56 -4.86 5.82
C MET A 35 -0.30 -3.67 5.38
N PRO A 36 -1.37 -3.34 6.12
CA PRO A 36 -2.05 -2.06 5.96
C PRO A 36 -1.08 -0.87 6.09
N LEU A 37 -1.54 0.31 5.69
CA LEU A 37 -0.75 1.54 5.78
C LEU A 37 -0.26 1.74 7.23
N LEU A 38 1.06 1.75 7.43
CA LEU A 38 1.66 1.86 8.77
C LEU A 38 1.32 3.17 9.51
N PRO A 39 1.44 4.36 8.90
CA PRO A 39 1.02 5.58 9.56
C PRO A 39 -0.51 5.70 9.59
N ASP A 40 -1.03 6.12 10.73
CA ASP A 40 -2.39 6.62 10.82
C ASP A 40 -2.54 7.89 9.98
N THR A 41 -3.68 8.01 9.33
CA THR A 41 -4.07 9.17 8.54
C THR A 41 -5.47 9.60 8.95
N ASP A 42 -5.92 10.68 8.36
CA ASP A 42 -7.30 11.13 8.47
C ASP A 42 -8.29 10.25 7.68
N TYR A 43 -7.89 9.11 7.12
CA TYR A 43 -8.78 8.14 6.46
C TYR A 43 -8.43 6.66 6.69
N HIS A 44 -7.35 6.39 7.41
CA HIS A 44 -6.87 5.06 7.76
C HIS A 44 -6.35 5.07 9.20
N LYS A 45 -6.77 4.11 10.02
CA LYS A 45 -6.27 3.92 11.39
C LYS A 45 -5.94 2.45 11.62
N ASN A 46 -4.75 2.18 12.14
CA ASN A 46 -4.40 0.83 12.57
C ASN A 46 -5.00 0.56 13.95
N LEU A 47 -5.49 -0.65 14.18
CA LEU A 47 -6.07 -1.06 15.46
C LEU A 47 -5.19 -2.14 16.10
N ASP A 48 -5.28 -3.37 15.58
CA ASP A 48 -4.57 -4.53 16.10
C ASP A 48 -3.85 -5.27 14.97
N GLN A 49 -2.78 -5.96 15.31
CA GLN A 49 -2.11 -6.88 14.41
C GLN A 49 -1.57 -8.07 15.21
N GLY A 50 -1.58 -9.26 14.61
CA GLY A 50 -1.08 -10.47 15.22
C GLY A 50 -0.69 -11.49 14.16
N TRP A 51 0.11 -12.47 14.57
CA TRP A 51 0.53 -13.55 13.68
C TRP A 51 0.76 -14.83 14.45
N THR A 52 0.55 -15.96 13.77
CA THR A 52 0.85 -17.30 14.26
C THR A 52 1.50 -18.12 13.15
N GLY A 53 2.25 -19.17 13.50
CA GLY A 53 2.91 -20.02 12.52
C GLY A 53 4.17 -20.67 13.07
N ASN A 54 4.91 -21.35 12.20
CA ASN A 54 6.15 -22.07 12.53
C ASN A 54 7.42 -21.38 12.01
N ALA A 55 7.36 -20.11 11.62
CA ALA A 55 8.55 -19.38 11.19
C ALA A 55 9.49 -19.14 12.37
N ALA A 56 10.79 -19.35 12.14
CA ALA A 56 11.83 -19.12 13.15
C ALA A 56 12.09 -17.63 13.38
N THR A 57 11.84 -16.79 12.36
CA THR A 57 11.90 -15.33 12.49
C THR A 57 10.62 -14.72 11.95
N MET A 58 10.00 -13.85 12.74
CA MET A 58 8.83 -13.07 12.37
C MET A 58 9.01 -11.63 12.81
N ARG A 59 8.82 -10.67 11.92
CA ARG A 59 8.92 -9.24 12.24
C ARG A 59 8.19 -8.37 11.23
N VAL A 60 7.80 -7.17 11.64
CA VAL A 60 7.38 -6.14 10.70
C VAL A 60 8.62 -5.41 10.19
N TYR A 61 8.78 -5.38 8.87
CA TYR A 61 9.75 -4.59 8.14
C TYR A 61 9.06 -3.37 7.52
N ARG A 62 9.78 -2.25 7.48
CA ARG A 62 9.36 -1.05 6.77
C ARG A 62 10.32 -0.81 5.62
N ASP A 63 9.80 -0.77 4.40
CA ASP A 63 10.58 -0.41 3.23
C ASP A 63 11.09 1.03 3.35
N ASP A 64 12.39 1.24 3.17
CA ASP A 64 13.02 2.55 3.31
C ASP A 64 12.59 3.50 2.19
N LYS A 65 12.34 2.96 0.99
CA LYS A 65 12.04 3.80 -0.16
C LYS A 65 10.66 4.40 -0.05
N TYR A 66 9.61 3.62 0.15
CA TYR A 66 8.21 4.06 0.13
C TYR A 66 7.53 4.01 1.49
N GLY A 67 8.18 3.47 2.52
CA GLY A 67 7.61 3.36 3.86
C GLY A 67 6.56 2.27 3.99
N ALA A 68 6.47 1.34 3.02
CA ALA A 68 5.50 0.26 3.03
C ALA A 68 5.74 -0.70 4.19
N GLY A 69 4.68 -1.05 4.92
CA GLY A 69 4.72 -2.07 5.95
C GLY A 69 4.66 -3.46 5.32
N ILE A 70 5.57 -4.33 5.74
CA ILE A 70 5.69 -5.69 5.23
C ILE A 70 5.93 -6.60 6.43
N PHE A 71 5.05 -7.56 6.66
CA PHE A 71 5.34 -8.63 7.60
C PHE A 71 6.30 -9.63 6.94
N TYR A 72 7.40 -9.90 7.63
CA TYR A 72 8.46 -10.80 7.21
C TYR A 72 8.41 -12.07 8.04
N ALA A 73 8.42 -13.22 7.36
CA ALA A 73 8.59 -14.53 7.97
C ALA A 73 9.74 -15.29 7.30
N GLU A 74 10.58 -15.96 8.09
CA GLU A 74 11.66 -16.82 7.62
C GLU A 74 11.65 -18.16 8.35
N TRP A 75 11.84 -19.22 7.56
CA TRP A 75 11.95 -20.59 8.03
C TRP A 75 13.33 -21.17 7.68
N PRO A 76 13.91 -21.98 8.57
CA PRO A 76 15.15 -22.68 8.29
C PRO A 76 14.94 -23.69 7.15
N ALA A 77 16.05 -24.09 6.50
CA ALA A 77 16.01 -25.08 5.42
C ALA A 77 15.45 -26.46 5.83
N THR A 78 15.39 -26.73 7.13
CA THR A 78 14.85 -27.96 7.71
C THR A 78 13.33 -27.95 7.83
N GLU A 79 12.67 -26.80 7.69
CA GLU A 79 11.21 -26.73 7.70
C GLU A 79 10.65 -27.25 6.39
N THR A 80 9.75 -28.23 6.49
CA THR A 80 9.18 -28.94 5.33
C THR A 80 7.75 -28.51 5.02
N ALA A 81 7.07 -27.87 5.97
CA ALA A 81 5.74 -27.31 5.80
C ALA A 81 5.65 -25.88 6.38
N PRO A 82 6.29 -24.87 5.76
CA PRO A 82 6.20 -23.50 6.23
C PRO A 82 4.77 -22.98 6.19
N VAL A 83 4.29 -22.50 7.34
CA VAL A 83 2.98 -21.88 7.49
C VAL A 83 3.07 -20.63 8.36
N VAL A 84 2.39 -19.58 7.93
CA VAL A 84 2.15 -18.39 8.74
C VAL A 84 0.79 -17.80 8.44
N GLU A 85 0.14 -17.29 9.47
CA GLU A 85 -1.12 -16.56 9.38
C GLU A 85 -0.91 -15.19 10.02
N VAL A 86 -1.28 -14.14 9.30
CA VAL A 86 -1.17 -12.74 9.71
C VAL A 86 -2.56 -12.15 9.76
N THR A 87 -2.97 -11.68 10.94
CA THR A 87 -4.24 -11.00 11.16
C THR A 87 -3.99 -9.53 11.39
N THR A 88 -4.67 -8.67 10.63
CA THR A 88 -4.60 -7.22 10.77
C THR A 88 -5.99 -6.64 10.92
N ARG A 89 -6.17 -5.71 11.86
CA ARG A 89 -7.38 -4.94 12.07
C ARG A 89 -7.10 -3.47 11.88
N PHE A 90 -7.91 -2.82 11.06
CA PHE A 90 -7.77 -1.41 10.76
C PHE A 90 -9.14 -0.81 10.42
N SER A 91 -9.27 0.51 10.59
CA SER A 91 -10.45 1.24 10.14
C SER A 91 -10.12 2.13 8.97
N THR A 92 -11.02 2.21 8.00
CA THR A 92 -10.95 3.19 6.90
C THR A 92 -12.23 4.00 6.81
N ARG A 93 -12.15 5.18 6.21
CA ARG A 93 -13.31 5.96 5.79
C ARG A 93 -13.09 6.53 4.40
N ASP A 94 -14.18 6.73 3.66
CA ASP A 94 -14.07 7.32 2.32
C ASP A 94 -13.72 8.80 2.41
N ARG A 95 -13.16 9.30 1.31
CA ARG A 95 -13.01 10.72 1.03
C ARG A 95 -13.75 11.02 -0.24
N ALA A 96 -14.52 12.10 -0.21
CA ALA A 96 -15.10 12.70 -1.40
C ALA A 96 -14.51 14.10 -1.57
N VAL A 97 -14.06 14.41 -2.78
CA VAL A 97 -13.59 15.73 -3.18
C VAL A 97 -14.33 16.09 -4.46
N ASP A 98 -14.84 17.31 -4.53
CA ASP A 98 -15.42 17.84 -5.77
C ASP A 98 -14.28 18.17 -6.75
N LEU A 99 -14.30 17.54 -7.91
CA LEU A 99 -13.31 17.71 -8.98
C LEU A 99 -13.86 18.52 -10.15
N ALA A 100 -15.04 19.14 -10.02
CA ALA A 100 -15.67 19.93 -11.08
C ALA A 100 -14.97 21.25 -11.38
N GLY A 101 -14.06 21.71 -10.51
CA GLY A 101 -13.27 22.92 -10.70
C GLY A 101 -11.85 22.78 -10.16
N PRO A 102 -10.97 23.76 -10.42
CA PRO A 102 -9.61 23.75 -9.91
C PRO A 102 -9.62 23.75 -8.38
N GLY A 103 -8.89 22.80 -7.78
CA GLY A 103 -8.74 22.72 -6.34
C GLY A 103 -7.83 23.83 -5.79
N ASN A 104 -7.99 24.14 -4.51
CA ASN A 104 -7.13 25.10 -3.77
C ASN A 104 -6.12 24.38 -2.86
N SER A 105 -5.60 23.22 -3.26
CA SER A 105 -4.59 22.50 -2.48
C SER A 105 -3.26 23.27 -2.49
N SER A 106 -2.58 23.31 -1.34
CA SER A 106 -1.20 23.78 -1.29
C SER A 106 -0.31 22.91 -2.19
N PRO A 107 0.66 23.48 -2.91
CA PRO A 107 1.60 22.69 -3.70
C PRO A 107 2.34 21.67 -2.83
N GLU A 108 2.46 20.44 -3.33
CA GLU A 108 3.21 19.37 -2.67
C GLU A 108 4.73 19.62 -2.75
N ASP A 109 5.49 19.06 -1.81
CA ASP A 109 6.94 19.12 -1.82
C ASP A 109 7.52 18.51 -3.11
N LYS A 110 8.44 19.25 -3.76
CA LYS A 110 9.12 18.81 -4.99
C LYS A 110 9.86 17.49 -4.80
N ALA A 111 10.41 17.21 -3.62
CA ALA A 111 11.08 15.94 -3.32
C ALA A 111 10.09 14.77 -3.31
N VAL A 112 8.89 14.98 -2.74
CA VAL A 112 7.79 14.00 -2.76
C VAL A 112 7.34 13.74 -4.20
N LEU A 113 7.09 14.80 -4.97
CA LEU A 113 6.72 14.69 -6.38
C LEU A 113 7.78 13.97 -7.21
N LYS A 114 9.07 14.33 -7.06
CA LYS A 114 10.16 13.68 -7.78
C LYS A 114 10.22 12.18 -7.49
N LYS A 115 9.95 11.77 -6.25
CA LYS A 115 9.92 10.37 -5.84
C LYS A 115 8.75 9.62 -6.47
N TYR A 116 7.52 10.13 -6.33
CA TYR A 116 6.31 9.41 -6.75
C TYR A 116 5.98 9.55 -8.24
N LEU A 117 6.59 10.50 -8.96
CA LEU A 117 6.49 10.62 -10.42
C LEU A 117 7.63 9.91 -11.17
N SER A 118 8.56 9.27 -10.45
CA SER A 118 9.65 8.52 -11.07
C SER A 118 9.18 7.20 -11.68
N SER A 119 9.80 6.78 -12.79
CA SER A 119 9.54 5.48 -13.39
C SER A 119 9.94 4.34 -12.44
N THR A 120 9.26 3.20 -12.56
CA THR A 120 9.65 1.95 -11.91
C THR A 120 9.95 0.88 -12.96
N LYS A 121 10.49 -0.27 -12.52
CA LYS A 121 10.74 -1.42 -13.40
C LYS A 121 9.50 -1.85 -14.20
N PHE A 122 8.31 -1.69 -13.60
CA PHE A 122 7.04 -2.15 -14.18
C PHE A 122 6.13 -1.00 -14.65
N ILE A 123 6.52 0.26 -14.41
CA ILE A 123 5.77 1.46 -14.82
C ILE A 123 6.77 2.45 -15.40
N ALA A 124 7.02 2.35 -16.71
CA ALA A 124 7.87 3.29 -17.44
C ALA A 124 7.13 4.61 -17.67
N THR A 125 7.87 5.73 -17.69
CA THR A 125 7.33 7.07 -17.95
C THR A 125 8.01 7.78 -19.11
N ASP A 126 8.79 7.04 -19.91
CA ASP A 126 9.58 7.50 -21.04
C ASP A 126 9.19 6.79 -22.35
N GLY A 127 10.01 6.95 -23.39
CA GLY A 127 9.83 6.28 -24.69
C GLY A 127 8.42 6.43 -25.28
N ILE A 128 7.83 5.29 -25.67
CA ILE A 128 6.48 5.23 -26.24
C ILE A 128 5.41 5.70 -25.25
N VAL A 129 5.56 5.41 -23.95
CA VAL A 129 4.59 5.84 -22.93
C VAL A 129 4.51 7.36 -22.88
N ARG A 130 5.65 8.05 -22.86
CA ARG A 130 5.71 9.51 -22.87
C ARG A 130 5.14 10.10 -24.15
N LYS A 131 5.46 9.51 -25.31
CA LYS A 131 4.96 9.98 -26.61
C LYS A 131 3.42 9.90 -26.62
N THR A 132 2.87 8.74 -26.29
CA THR A 132 1.42 8.51 -26.28
C THR A 132 0.72 9.40 -25.25
N ALA A 133 1.28 9.54 -24.05
CA ALA A 133 0.71 10.42 -23.02
C ALA A 133 0.59 11.87 -23.53
N ARG A 134 1.63 12.40 -24.19
CA ARG A 134 1.61 13.75 -24.78
C ARG A 134 0.61 13.89 -25.92
N GLU A 135 0.47 12.87 -26.76
CA GLU A 135 -0.51 12.88 -27.84
C GLU A 135 -1.95 12.91 -27.31
N ILE A 136 -2.23 12.18 -26.22
CA ILE A 136 -3.54 12.16 -25.56
C ILE A 136 -3.83 13.49 -24.87
N THR A 137 -2.86 14.09 -24.18
CA THR A 137 -3.08 15.30 -23.37
C THR A 137 -2.89 16.61 -24.12
N LYS A 138 -2.49 16.61 -25.39
CA LYS A 138 -2.13 17.82 -26.16
C LYS A 138 -3.20 18.93 -26.18
N SER A 139 -4.47 18.58 -26.06
CA SER A 139 -5.61 19.51 -26.10
C SER A 139 -6.32 19.61 -24.76
N ALA A 140 -5.82 18.97 -23.72
CA ALA A 140 -6.40 19.06 -22.38
C ALA A 140 -6.00 20.41 -21.76
N SER A 141 -7.00 21.20 -21.37
CA SER A 141 -6.82 22.32 -20.47
C SER A 141 -7.00 21.82 -19.03
N THR A 142 -6.00 21.99 -18.19
CA THR A 142 -6.05 21.76 -16.74
C THR A 142 -6.27 23.05 -15.98
#